data_AF-A0A960G9D4-F1
#
_entry.id   AF-A0A960G9D4-F1
#
_cell.length_a   1.000
_cell.length_b   1.000
_cell.length_c   1.000
_cell.angle_alpha   90.00
_cell.angle_beta   90.00
_cell.angle_gamma   90.00
#
_symmetry.space_group_name_H-M   'P 1'
#
loop_
_entity.id
_entity.type
_entity.pdbx_description
1 polymer ?
#
loop_
_entity_poly.entity_id
_entity_poly.type
_entity_poly.pdbx_seq_one_letter_code
_entity_poly.pdbx_strand_id
1 'polypeptide(L)'
;DLPWREAIRHRCRSARAVLRRHPWAPPLMESRQNPGPATLAHHEAVLACLRRGGLDWQLVAHAYALLDAFVYGFALQEASLPFEGTGEIAGLAEGIIDAFPDGAYPTFVEFTTRHVLQPGYSFGVSFEFGLDLLLDGIDSTR
;
A
#
# COMPACT_ATOMS: atom_id res chain seq x y z
N ASP A 1 -10.19 14.10 19.30
CA ASP A 1 -9.83 13.24 18.16
C ASP A 1 -8.92 13.96 17.18
N LEU A 2 -8.07 13.21 16.49
CA LEU A 2 -7.29 13.71 15.36
C LEU A 2 -8.21 14.09 14.19
N PRO A 3 -7.81 15.05 13.33
CA PRO A 3 -8.48 15.28 12.05
C PRO A 3 -8.57 13.99 11.22
N TRP A 4 -9.66 13.83 10.45
CA TRP A 4 -9.96 12.58 9.74
C TRP A 4 -8.78 12.08 8.88
N ARG A 5 -8.12 12.99 8.16
CA ARG A 5 -7.00 12.68 7.27
C ARG A 5 -5.80 12.12 8.03
N GLU A 6 -5.52 12.67 9.21
CA GLU A 6 -4.43 12.21 10.08
C GLU A 6 -4.76 10.86 10.74
N ALA A 7 -6.01 10.71 11.21
CA ALA A 7 -6.48 9.45 11.78
C ALA A 7 -6.42 8.29 10.77
N ILE A 8 -6.88 8.51 9.53
CA ILE A 8 -6.81 7.52 8.45
C ILE A 8 -5.35 7.22 8.08
N ARG A 9 -4.50 8.24 7.98
CA ARG A 9 -3.06 8.05 7.73
C ARG A 9 -2.43 7.17 8.80
N HIS A 10 -2.69 7.45 10.08
CA HIS A 10 -2.21 6.65 11.19
C HIS A 10 -2.70 5.19 11.09
N ARG A 11 -3.99 5.01 10.79
CA ARG A 11 -4.60 3.69 10.59
C ARG A 11 -3.93 2.90 9.46
N CYS A 12 -3.71 3.52 8.30
CA CYS A 12 -3.05 2.86 7.16
C CYS A 12 -1.60 2.47 7.45
N ARG A 13 -0.84 3.35 8.12
CA ARG A 13 0.54 3.06 8.57
C ARG A 13 0.57 1.91 9.59
N SER A 14 -0.34 1.93 10.56
CA SER A 14 -0.47 0.87 11.57
C SER A 14 -0.78 -0.49 10.92
N ALA A 15 -1.76 -0.52 10.02
CA ALA A 15 -2.13 -1.72 9.28
C ALA A 15 -0.95 -2.28 8.46
N ARG A 16 -0.27 -1.44 7.66
CA ARG A 16 0.92 -1.87 6.91
C ARG A 16 2.02 -2.41 7.83
N ALA A 17 2.28 -1.75 8.96
CA ALA A 17 3.33 -2.20 9.89
C ALA A 17 3.03 -3.57 10.52
N VAL A 18 1.75 -3.92 10.73
CA VAL A 18 1.34 -5.25 11.20
C VAL A 18 1.41 -6.26 10.07
N LEU A 19 0.88 -5.95 8.89
CA LEU A 19 0.87 -6.87 7.74
C LEU A 19 2.28 -7.21 7.27
N ARG A 20 3.21 -6.26 7.32
CA ARG A 20 4.64 -6.52 7.03
C ARG A 20 5.27 -7.53 8.00
N ARG A 21 4.83 -7.58 9.25
CA ARG A 21 5.28 -8.59 10.25
C ARG A 21 4.58 -9.94 10.08
N HIS A 22 3.46 -9.97 9.35
CA HIS A 22 2.62 -11.14 9.16
C HIS A 22 2.24 -11.29 7.67
N PRO A 23 3.19 -11.58 6.78
CA PRO A 23 2.98 -11.61 5.33
C PRO A 23 1.94 -12.66 4.87
N TRP A 24 1.67 -13.68 5.69
CA TRP A 24 0.61 -14.67 5.47
C TRP A 24 -0.81 -14.13 5.73
N ALA A 25 -0.94 -12.98 6.40
CA ALA A 25 -2.21 -12.49 6.89
C ALA A 25 -3.14 -11.90 5.81
N PRO A 26 -2.68 -11.08 4.83
CA PRO A 26 -3.58 -10.48 3.85
C PRO A 26 -4.45 -11.52 3.10
N PRO A 27 -3.88 -12.61 2.53
CA PRO A 27 -4.69 -13.62 1.84
C PRO A 27 -5.73 -14.30 2.75
N LEU A 28 -5.38 -14.52 4.03
CA LEU A 28 -6.29 -15.14 5.01
C LEU A 28 -7.37 -14.18 5.49
N MET A 29 -7.07 -12.88 5.59
CA MET A 29 -8.04 -11.86 5.96
C MET A 29 -9.09 -11.69 4.86
N GLU A 30 -8.67 -11.63 3.61
CA GLU A 30 -9.55 -11.50 2.44
C GLU A 30 -10.42 -12.75 2.21
N SER A 31 -9.98 -13.94 2.63
CA SER A 31 -10.77 -15.16 2.47
C SER A 31 -11.92 -15.32 3.49
N ARG A 32 -11.99 -14.46 4.51
CA ARG A 32 -12.98 -14.60 5.59
C ARG A 32 -14.29 -13.91 5.22
N GLN A 33 -15.38 -14.67 5.24
CA GLN A 33 -16.72 -14.16 4.95
C GLN A 33 -17.46 -13.62 6.19
N ASN A 34 -17.05 -14.02 7.40
CA ASN A 34 -17.70 -13.62 8.66
C ASN A 34 -16.73 -12.80 9.53
N PRO A 35 -16.86 -11.46 9.56
CA PRO A 35 -16.05 -10.62 10.43
C PRO A 35 -16.44 -10.81 11.90
N GLY A 36 -15.44 -10.93 12.77
CA GLY A 36 -15.65 -10.96 14.21
C GLY A 36 -15.87 -9.55 14.82
N PRO A 37 -16.22 -9.44 16.11
CA PRO A 37 -16.51 -8.16 16.76
C PRO A 37 -15.38 -7.12 16.65
N ALA A 38 -14.12 -7.54 16.74
CA ALA A 38 -12.97 -6.64 16.59
C ALA A 38 -12.87 -6.06 15.17
N THR A 39 -13.16 -6.87 14.16
CA THR A 39 -13.17 -6.44 12.75
C THR A 39 -14.30 -5.46 12.49
N LEU A 40 -15.51 -5.75 13.00
CA LEU A 40 -16.65 -4.85 12.90
C LEU A 40 -16.40 -3.51 13.62
N ALA A 41 -15.81 -3.54 14.81
CA ALA A 41 -15.44 -2.33 15.54
C ALA A 41 -14.41 -1.48 14.78
N HIS A 42 -13.45 -2.13 14.11
CA HIS A 42 -12.50 -1.45 13.24
C HIS A 42 -13.19 -0.80 12.04
N HIS A 43 -14.11 -1.51 11.37
CA HIS A 43 -14.88 -0.96 10.26
C HIS A 43 -15.73 0.25 10.70
N GLU A 44 -16.45 0.13 11.81
CA GLU A 44 -17.21 1.23 12.39
C GLU A 44 -16.33 2.44 12.68
N ALA A 45 -15.15 2.25 13.30
CA ALA A 45 -14.23 3.34 13.60
C ALA A 45 -13.76 4.08 12.35
N VAL A 46 -13.45 3.37 11.26
CA VAL A 46 -13.05 3.96 9.98
C VAL A 46 -14.20 4.73 9.35
N LEU A 47 -15.38 4.12 9.23
CA LEU A 47 -16.57 4.75 8.64
C LEU A 47 -16.99 6.00 9.43
N ALA A 48 -17.03 5.91 10.76
CA ALA A 48 -17.35 7.02 11.64
C ALA A 48 -16.29 8.14 11.55
N CYS A 49 -15.00 7.81 11.42
CA CYS A 49 -13.93 8.78 11.22
C CYS A 49 -14.11 9.56 9.92
N LEU A 50 -14.33 8.88 8.80
CA LEU A 50 -14.58 9.50 7.49
C LEU A 50 -15.83 10.38 7.54
N ARG A 51 -16.92 9.90 8.15
CA ARG A 51 -18.17 10.66 8.27
C ARG A 51 -18.01 11.91 9.14
N ARG A 52 -17.33 11.82 10.29
CA ARG A 52 -16.98 13.00 11.12
C ARG A 52 -16.08 13.98 10.38
N GLY A 53 -15.29 13.49 9.42
CA GLY A 53 -14.50 14.29 8.49
C GLY A 53 -15.30 15.08 7.47
N GLY A 54 -16.64 14.98 7.46
CA GLY A 54 -17.52 15.75 6.57
C GLY A 54 -17.82 15.10 5.22
N LEU A 55 -17.24 13.93 4.93
CA LEU A 55 -17.50 13.19 3.70
C LEU A 55 -18.95 12.69 3.67
N ASP A 56 -19.63 12.81 2.54
CA ASP A 56 -20.94 12.18 2.34
C ASP A 56 -20.82 10.64 2.24
N TRP A 57 -21.96 9.94 2.25
CA TRP A 57 -21.94 8.48 2.26
C TRP A 57 -21.36 7.84 0.99
N GLN A 58 -21.50 8.51 -0.16
CA GLN A 58 -20.95 8.01 -1.41
C GLN A 58 -19.42 8.09 -1.38
N LEU A 59 -18.88 9.22 -0.94
CA LEU A 59 -17.44 9.42 -0.80
C LEU A 59 -16.85 8.57 0.33
N VAL A 60 -17.58 8.36 1.43
CA VAL A 60 -17.18 7.40 2.48
C VAL A 60 -17.01 6.00 1.91
N ALA A 61 -17.95 5.52 1.09
CA ALA A 61 -17.87 4.19 0.49
C ALA A 61 -16.65 4.04 -0.44
N HIS A 62 -16.40 5.05 -1.30
CA HIS A 62 -15.23 5.07 -2.18
C HIS A 62 -13.92 5.13 -1.39
N ALA A 63 -13.80 6.06 -0.43
CA ALA A 63 -12.61 6.21 0.40
C ALA A 63 -12.30 4.91 1.15
N TYR A 64 -13.30 4.31 1.78
CA TYR A 64 -13.16 3.07 2.52
C TYR A 64 -12.61 1.94 1.65
N ALA A 65 -13.22 1.69 0.48
CA ALA A 65 -12.80 0.62 -0.42
C ALA A 65 -11.40 0.86 -1.00
N LEU A 66 -11.09 2.10 -1.43
CA LEU A 66 -9.80 2.45 -2.03
C LEU A 66 -8.65 2.36 -1.03
N LEU A 67 -8.84 2.83 0.21
CA LEU A 67 -7.82 2.79 1.25
C LEU A 67 -7.48 1.35 1.65
N ASP A 68 -8.48 0.47 1.76
CA ASP A 68 -8.25 -0.94 2.09
C ASP A 68 -7.58 -1.68 0.94
N ALA A 69 -8.07 -1.51 -0.30
CA ALA A 69 -7.43 -2.08 -1.48
C ALA A 69 -5.96 -1.64 -1.60
N PHE A 70 -5.67 -0.37 -1.36
CA PHE A 70 -4.31 0.16 -1.35
C PHE A 70 -3.45 -0.50 -0.28
N VAL A 71 -3.89 -0.53 0.98
CA VAL A 71 -3.08 -1.08 2.09
C VAL A 71 -2.83 -2.57 1.91
N TYR A 72 -3.87 -3.36 1.60
CA TYR A 72 -3.71 -4.81 1.45
C TYR A 72 -2.93 -5.18 0.19
N GLY A 73 -3.19 -4.49 -0.93
CA GLY A 73 -2.45 -4.69 -2.18
C GLY A 73 -0.96 -4.35 -2.02
N PHE A 74 -0.65 -3.23 -1.36
CA PHE A 74 0.73 -2.84 -1.10
C PHE A 74 1.43 -3.83 -0.17
N ALA A 75 0.76 -4.26 0.90
CA ALA A 75 1.31 -5.24 1.83
C ALA A 75 1.54 -6.60 1.16
N LEU A 76 0.64 -7.04 0.27
CA LEU A 76 0.81 -8.26 -0.50
C LEU A 76 2.01 -8.19 -1.44
N GLN A 77 2.19 -7.05 -2.12
CA GLN A 77 3.35 -6.83 -2.99
C GLN A 77 4.64 -6.79 -2.18
N GLU A 78 4.69 -6.04 -1.07
CA GLU A 78 5.84 -6.02 -0.17
C GLU A 78 6.22 -7.41 0.35
N ALA A 79 5.22 -8.23 0.71
CA ALA A 79 5.43 -9.60 1.16
C ALA A 79 5.92 -10.55 0.05
N SER A 80 5.61 -10.24 -1.21
CA SER A 80 6.01 -11.04 -2.37
C SER A 80 7.36 -10.64 -2.93
N LEU A 81 7.92 -9.51 -2.49
CA LEU A 81 9.26 -9.10 -2.87
C LEU A 81 10.28 -10.04 -2.20
N PRO A 82 11.20 -10.66 -2.97
CA PRO A 82 12.13 -11.65 -2.43
C PRO A 82 13.28 -11.05 -1.60
N PHE A 83 13.13 -9.86 -1.01
CA PHE A 83 14.24 -9.10 -0.42
C PHE A 83 13.85 -8.35 0.84
N GLU A 84 14.76 -8.32 1.82
CA GLU A 84 14.65 -7.46 3.01
C GLU A 84 15.50 -6.18 2.89
N GLY A 85 16.35 -6.08 1.86
CA GLY A 85 17.32 -4.98 1.71
C GLY A 85 17.65 -4.58 0.26
N THR A 86 18.27 -3.41 0.11
CA THR A 86 18.53 -2.76 -1.19
C THR A 86 19.57 -3.48 -2.06
N GLY A 87 20.51 -4.22 -1.45
CA GLY A 87 21.56 -4.95 -2.17
C GLY A 87 21.07 -6.22 -2.88
N GLU A 88 20.09 -6.92 -2.30
CA GLU A 88 19.48 -8.13 -2.89
C GLU A 88 18.60 -7.79 -4.09
N ILE A 89 17.94 -6.62 -4.06
CA ILE A 89 17.17 -6.07 -5.17
C ILE A 89 18.06 -5.83 -6.39
N ALA A 90 19.25 -5.27 -6.17
CA ALA A 90 20.15 -4.91 -7.26
C ALA A 90 20.63 -6.14 -8.05
N GLY A 91 21.08 -7.18 -7.35
CA GLY A 91 21.55 -8.40 -7.99
C GLY A 91 20.46 -9.17 -8.74
N LEU A 92 19.22 -9.22 -8.23
CA LEU A 92 18.12 -9.86 -8.96
C LEU A 92 17.73 -9.03 -10.19
N ALA A 93 17.65 -7.71 -10.05
CA ALA A 93 17.29 -6.83 -11.14
C ALA A 93 18.30 -6.91 -12.30
N GLU A 94 19.60 -6.97 -11.98
CA GLU A 94 20.66 -7.25 -12.97
C GLU A 94 20.47 -8.62 -13.63
N GLY A 95 20.24 -9.68 -12.84
CA GLY A 95 20.01 -11.02 -13.39
C GLY A 95 18.75 -11.14 -14.27
N ILE A 96 17.70 -10.37 -13.99
CA ILE A 96 16.50 -10.28 -14.83
C ILE A 96 16.82 -9.56 -16.15
N ILE A 97 17.59 -8.47 -16.10
CA ILE A 97 17.99 -7.72 -17.30
C ILE A 97 18.87 -8.61 -18.20
N ASP A 98 19.85 -9.31 -17.63
CA ASP A 98 20.78 -10.18 -18.35
C ASP A 98 20.07 -11.39 -19.00
N ALA A 99 18.89 -11.78 -18.49
CA ALA A 99 18.09 -12.84 -19.06
C ALA A 99 17.27 -12.41 -20.30
N PHE A 100 17.16 -11.11 -20.57
CA PHE A 100 16.44 -10.62 -21.74
C PHE A 100 17.31 -10.59 -23.00
N PRO A 101 16.72 -10.84 -24.18
CA PRO A 101 17.41 -10.57 -25.44
C PRO A 101 17.81 -9.10 -25.55
N ASP A 102 18.95 -8.83 -26.18
CA ASP A 102 19.43 -7.47 -26.43
C ASP A 102 18.35 -6.59 -27.08
N GLY A 103 18.13 -5.41 -26.50
CA GLY A 103 17.14 -4.44 -26.99
C GLY A 103 15.68 -4.74 -26.60
N ALA A 104 15.40 -5.85 -25.90
CA ALA A 104 14.08 -6.11 -25.35
C ALA A 104 13.79 -5.22 -24.12
N TYR A 105 12.53 -4.80 -23.97
CA TYR A 105 12.02 -4.01 -22.84
C TYR A 105 12.84 -2.76 -22.47
N PRO A 106 13.17 -1.87 -23.43
CA PRO A 106 14.10 -0.76 -23.20
C PRO A 106 13.68 0.17 -22.05
N THR A 107 12.38 0.43 -21.89
CA THR A 107 11.86 1.27 -20.79
C THR A 107 12.01 0.61 -19.43
N PHE A 108 11.85 -0.72 -19.33
CA PHE A 108 12.03 -1.44 -18.08
C PHE A 108 13.50 -1.46 -17.65
N VAL A 109 14.40 -1.69 -18.62
CA VAL A 109 15.85 -1.60 -18.38
C VAL A 109 16.21 -0.19 -17.93
N GLU A 110 15.76 0.86 -18.63
CA GLU A 110 16.02 2.25 -18.26
C GLU A 110 15.49 2.59 -16.85
N PHE A 111 14.25 2.20 -16.52
CA PHE A 111 13.69 2.40 -15.19
C PHE A 111 14.50 1.68 -14.12
N THR A 112 14.88 0.44 -14.37
CA THR A 112 15.66 -0.37 -13.43
C THR A 112 17.02 0.26 -13.17
N THR A 113 17.75 0.63 -14.22
CA THR A 113 19.06 1.28 -14.11
C THR A 113 18.97 2.64 -13.42
N ARG A 114 18.00 3.48 -13.79
CA ARG A 114 17.91 4.86 -13.29
C ARG A 114 17.22 5.00 -11.94
N HIS A 115 16.49 3.99 -11.48
CA HIS A 115 15.70 4.09 -10.26
C HIS A 115 15.91 2.91 -9.30
N VAL A 116 15.69 1.68 -9.75
CA VAL A 116 15.73 0.49 -8.88
C VAL A 116 17.14 0.18 -8.38
N LEU A 117 18.15 0.31 -9.26
CA LEU A 117 19.55 0.07 -8.92
C LEU A 117 20.22 1.25 -8.19
N GLN A 118 19.52 2.36 -7.99
CA GLN A 118 20.11 3.54 -7.34
C GLN A 118 20.27 3.33 -5.83
N PRO A 119 21.34 3.89 -5.22
CA PRO A 119 21.52 3.82 -3.78
C PRO A 119 20.31 4.36 -3.02
N GLY A 120 19.85 3.62 -2.01
CA GLY A 120 18.73 4.01 -1.17
C GLY A 120 17.34 3.74 -1.76
N TYR A 121 17.24 3.06 -2.91
CA TYR A 121 15.95 2.59 -3.41
C TYR A 121 15.25 1.70 -2.37
N SER A 122 14.00 2.03 -2.05
CA SER A 122 13.15 1.21 -1.20
C SER A 122 11.73 1.28 -1.73
N PHE A 123 11.21 0.14 -2.17
CA PHE A 123 9.81 0.03 -2.62
C PHE A 123 8.84 0.58 -1.57
N GLY A 124 9.14 0.35 -0.29
CA GLY A 124 8.32 0.78 0.83
C GLY A 124 8.15 2.30 0.99
N VAL A 125 8.97 3.13 0.32
CA VAL A 125 8.79 4.59 0.29
C VAL A 125 7.56 4.98 -0.53
N SER A 126 7.22 4.20 -1.57
CA SER A 126 6.05 4.43 -2.42
C SER A 126 4.72 4.36 -1.67
N PHE A 127 4.70 3.73 -0.49
CA PHE A 127 3.49 3.66 0.33
C PHE A 127 3.03 5.03 0.80
N GLU A 128 3.95 5.86 1.31
CA GLU A 128 3.59 7.19 1.82
C GLU A 128 3.15 8.10 0.67
N PHE A 129 3.87 8.05 -0.46
CA PHE A 129 3.51 8.79 -1.66
C PHE A 129 2.12 8.41 -2.18
N GLY A 130 1.82 7.11 -2.29
CA GLY A 130 0.50 6.64 -2.73
C GLY A 130 -0.62 7.00 -1.74
N LEU A 131 -0.35 6.92 -0.43
CA LEU A 131 -1.30 7.32 0.60
C LEU A 131 -1.58 8.82 0.55
N ASP A 132 -0.57 9.66 0.32
CA ASP A 132 -0.75 11.10 0.13
C ASP A 132 -1.67 11.39 -1.06
N LEU A 133 -1.41 10.77 -2.22
CA LEU A 133 -2.24 10.93 -3.41
C LEU A 133 -3.71 10.54 -3.17
N LEU A 134 -3.95 9.41 -2.48
CA LEU A 134 -5.31 8.98 -2.17
C LEU A 134 -6.01 9.95 -1.23
N LEU A 135 -5.34 10.38 -0.16
CA LEU A 135 -5.92 11.29 0.81
C LEU A 135 -6.20 12.67 0.21
N ASP A 136 -5.29 13.17 -0.63
CA ASP A 136 -5.45 14.45 -1.33
C ASP A 136 -6.57 14.37 -2.37
N GLY A 137 -6.65 13.25 -3.11
CA GLY A 137 -7.74 12.98 -4.04
C GLY A 137 -9.10 12.97 -3.34
N ILE A 138 -9.22 12.23 -2.23
CA ILE A 138 -10.45 12.18 -1.43
C ILE A 138 -10.84 13.57 -0.92
N ASP A 139 -9.90 14.32 -0.36
CA ASP A 139 -10.16 15.66 0.19
C ASP A 139 -10.58 16.65 -0.91
N SER A 140 -9.97 16.56 -2.09
CA SER A 140 -10.32 17.41 -3.24
C SER A 140 -11.72 17.14 -3.82
N THR A 141 -12.28 15.97 -3.54
CA THR A 141 -13.63 15.56 -3.99
C THR A 141 -14.71 15.78 -2.93
N ARG A 142 -14.35 16.32 -1.75
CA ARG A 142 -15.26 16.55 -0.63
C ARG A 142 -16.13 17.79 -0.79
#